data_AF-A0A1V9ZP00-F1
#
_entry.id   AF-A0A1V9ZP00-F1
#
_cell.length_a   1.000
_cell.length_b   1.000
_cell.length_c   1.000
_cell.angle_alpha   90.00
_cell.angle_beta   90.00
_cell.angle_gamma   90.00
#
_symmetry.space_group_name_H-M   'P 1'
#
loop_
_entity.id
_entity.type
_entity.pdbx_description
1 polymer ?
#
loop_
_entity_poly.entity_id
_entity_poly.type
_entity_poly.pdbx_seq_one_letter_code
_entity_poly.pdbx_strand_id
1 'polypeptide(L)'
;MNLATILLWFLPVTLGSLCVLEPESYAANTDSSLASAIATLKQNPIGTWINDDGSNHVPGILSQCAGATPVFVIYGLPNKDCSGGYSNRGTNKNADDYRNWIQNIVTTVGSADVIYIVEPDAVGLISQGTCAVDNGYEANVATAVKLLSTNANAQIYVDLAAWAEQPKAVSVLKALQSAGRVKGVSINTSNYHSTAEMVTLCETYSSALNGAHCIIDTSRNFNGSPQNEWCNARSAGIGAPPTSDTGNPLVDYFLWLKVPGESDGICNDGGRTSDAMVGPPAGQFFAAGLTSLWNQGYYAAHGNGQAGENKPAASAPPTTAAPTSATAEPSSAPTGQTNAPTTTVTPAILNPPPTTTSATTATVAPTPKPFYPESSASGSTYEADPCEIDESWIATMPPLNTTDAPEPVTTTNTPEAVNLAVGASTGESNSATAKPTILTPGAAVVIGLGAVVAIAATAIAVSTVRRRRRREHADEPVVALDSTGIAVLMSTPAAKL
;
A
#
# COMPACT_ATOMS: atom_id res chain seq x y z
N MET A 1 11.59 -47.08 5.70
CA MET A 1 10.83 -45.92 5.17
C MET A 1 11.84 -44.81 4.91
N ASN A 2 12.01 -44.40 3.66
CA ASN A 2 13.09 -43.50 3.22
C ASN A 2 12.87 -42.06 3.72
N LEU A 3 13.93 -41.43 4.22
CA LEU A 3 13.98 -40.04 4.71
C LEU A 3 13.75 -38.95 3.63
N ALA A 4 13.41 -39.33 2.40
CA ALA A 4 13.30 -38.43 1.26
C ALA A 4 11.93 -37.72 1.12
N THR A 5 10.98 -37.97 2.03
CA THR A 5 9.60 -37.44 1.90
C THR A 5 9.26 -36.30 2.88
N ILE A 6 10.22 -35.81 3.68
CA ILE A 6 10.02 -34.72 4.64
C ILE A 6 10.98 -33.57 4.29
N LEU A 7 10.91 -33.07 3.05
CA LEU A 7 11.61 -31.86 2.65
C LEU A 7 10.82 -31.12 1.56
N LEU A 8 9.53 -30.92 1.80
CA LEU A 8 8.61 -30.24 0.86
C LEU A 8 7.77 -29.13 1.50
N TRP A 9 8.20 -28.62 2.66
CA TRP A 9 7.47 -27.59 3.41
C TRP A 9 8.37 -26.48 3.95
N PHE A 10 9.33 -25.99 3.17
CA PHE A 10 9.92 -24.65 3.33
C PHE A 10 10.52 -24.25 1.98
N LEU A 11 9.70 -24.21 0.93
CA LEU A 11 10.03 -23.33 -0.18
C LEU A 11 9.82 -21.92 0.36
N PRO A 12 10.85 -21.06 0.44
CA PRO A 12 10.59 -19.64 0.58
C PRO A 12 9.70 -19.29 -0.61
N VAL A 13 8.49 -18.79 -0.33
CA VAL A 13 7.77 -18.03 -1.34
C VAL A 13 8.76 -16.94 -1.72
N THR A 14 9.35 -17.07 -2.90
CA THR A 14 10.18 -16.02 -3.47
C THR A 14 9.22 -14.88 -3.68
N LEU A 15 9.14 -13.97 -2.71
CA LEU A 15 8.48 -12.69 -2.88
C LEU A 15 9.16 -12.07 -4.10
N GLY A 16 8.47 -12.08 -5.24
CA GLY A 16 8.88 -11.28 -6.38
C GLY A 16 9.06 -9.85 -5.91
N SER A 17 9.97 -9.11 -6.55
CA SER A 17 10.09 -7.67 -6.32
C SER A 17 8.70 -7.01 -6.38
N LEU A 18 8.46 -6.02 -5.53
CA LEU A 18 7.23 -5.23 -5.62
C LEU A 18 7.11 -4.62 -7.02
N CYS A 19 5.90 -4.62 -7.56
CA CYS A 19 5.65 -4.04 -8.87
C CYS A 19 5.82 -2.53 -8.83
N VAL A 20 6.48 -1.99 -9.84
CA VAL A 20 6.64 -0.54 -10.05
C VAL A 20 5.72 -0.15 -11.19
N LEU A 21 4.73 0.69 -10.86
CA LEU A 21 3.78 1.24 -11.83
C LEU A 21 3.78 2.75 -11.72
N GLU A 22 3.72 3.40 -12.87
CA GLU A 22 3.52 4.84 -12.93
C GLU A 22 2.07 5.18 -12.54
N PRO A 23 1.84 6.05 -11.53
CA PRO A 23 0.52 6.60 -11.26
C PRO A 23 0.00 7.40 -12.45
N GLU A 24 -1.27 7.20 -12.82
CA GLU A 24 -1.89 7.88 -13.98
C GLU A 24 -1.85 9.41 -13.84
N SER A 25 -1.94 9.93 -12.61
CA SER A 25 -1.87 11.36 -12.32
C SER A 25 -0.55 11.98 -12.77
N TYR A 26 0.57 11.24 -12.80
CA TYR A 26 1.86 11.78 -13.23
C TYR A 26 1.88 12.14 -14.73
N ALA A 27 1.05 11.49 -15.55
CA ALA A 27 0.90 11.82 -16.96
C ALA A 27 0.22 13.19 -17.17
N ALA A 28 -0.53 13.68 -16.19
CA ALA A 28 -1.17 15.00 -16.23
C ALA A 28 -0.21 16.16 -15.89
N ASN A 29 1.03 15.87 -15.49
CA ASN A 29 2.01 16.92 -15.19
C ASN A 29 2.41 17.69 -16.45
N THR A 30 2.19 19.00 -16.45
CA THR A 30 2.66 19.92 -17.49
C THR A 30 3.88 20.74 -17.06
N ASP A 31 4.31 20.64 -15.80
CA ASP A 31 5.44 21.39 -15.26
C ASP A 31 6.75 20.63 -15.49
N SER A 32 7.55 21.09 -16.45
CA SER A 32 8.83 20.47 -16.80
C SER A 32 9.85 20.52 -15.66
N SER A 33 9.72 21.46 -14.72
CA SER A 33 10.64 21.57 -13.57
C SER A 33 10.50 20.39 -12.60
N LEU A 34 9.37 19.67 -12.65
CA LEU A 34 9.12 18.46 -11.85
C LEU A 34 9.56 17.18 -12.54
N ALA A 35 10.04 17.22 -13.78
CA ALA A 35 10.36 16.03 -14.56
C ALA A 35 11.39 15.12 -13.87
N SER A 36 12.45 15.69 -13.27
CA SER A 36 13.46 14.91 -12.55
C SER A 36 12.93 14.28 -11.26
N ALA A 37 12.09 15.01 -10.52
CA ALA A 37 11.44 14.50 -9.31
C ALA A 37 10.53 13.32 -9.67
N ILE A 38 9.64 13.51 -10.64
CA ILE A 38 8.72 12.49 -11.13
C ILE A 38 9.48 11.27 -11.68
N ALA A 39 10.55 11.47 -12.45
CA ALA A 39 11.39 10.37 -12.95
C ALA A 39 12.03 9.55 -11.81
N THR A 40 12.34 10.19 -10.68
CA THR A 40 12.83 9.51 -9.48
C THR A 40 11.71 8.72 -8.81
N LEU A 41 10.52 9.33 -8.62
CA LEU A 41 9.39 8.68 -7.96
C LEU A 41 8.90 7.45 -8.73
N LYS A 42 8.84 7.52 -10.06
CA LYS A 42 8.44 6.42 -10.95
C LYS A 42 9.32 5.18 -10.91
N GLN A 43 10.50 5.26 -10.29
CA GLN A 43 11.37 4.09 -10.09
C GLN A 43 11.00 3.27 -8.84
N ASN A 44 10.05 3.75 -8.03
CA ASN A 44 9.69 3.14 -6.76
C ASN A 44 8.29 2.50 -6.81
N PRO A 45 8.04 1.42 -6.05
CA PRO A 45 6.70 0.86 -5.90
C PRO A 45 5.73 1.87 -5.27
N ILE A 46 4.63 2.19 -5.96
CA ILE A 46 3.55 3.05 -5.45
C ILE A 46 2.27 2.24 -5.45
N GLY A 47 1.52 2.28 -4.35
CA GLY A 47 0.22 1.63 -4.22
C GLY A 47 -0.73 2.09 -5.33
N THR A 48 -1.37 1.14 -6.00
CA THR A 48 -2.39 1.44 -7.01
C THR A 48 -3.77 1.38 -6.38
N TRP A 49 -4.48 2.51 -6.40
CA TRP A 49 -5.82 2.61 -5.85
C TRP A 49 -6.83 1.96 -6.79
N ILE A 50 -7.46 0.90 -6.31
CA ILE A 50 -8.53 0.20 -7.00
C ILE A 50 -9.84 0.75 -6.46
N ASN A 51 -10.41 1.69 -7.21
CA ASN A 51 -11.65 2.38 -6.87
C ASN A 51 -12.84 1.75 -7.60
N ASP A 52 -14.04 1.99 -7.08
CA ASP A 52 -15.31 1.57 -7.69
C ASP A 52 -15.83 2.60 -8.71
N ASP A 53 -14.97 3.09 -9.60
CA ASP A 53 -15.29 4.16 -10.57
C ASP A 53 -16.01 3.67 -11.85
N GLY A 54 -16.34 2.37 -11.90
CA GLY A 54 -16.99 1.72 -13.04
C GLY A 54 -16.03 1.16 -14.08
N SER A 55 -14.73 1.40 -13.92
CA SER A 55 -13.69 0.78 -14.74
C SER A 55 -13.12 -0.49 -14.05
N ASN A 56 -12.41 -1.33 -14.81
CA ASN A 56 -11.65 -2.44 -14.24
C ASN A 56 -10.22 -2.42 -14.76
N HIS A 57 -9.34 -1.73 -14.03
CA HIS A 57 -7.92 -1.62 -14.36
C HIS A 57 -7.09 -2.85 -13.98
N VAL A 58 -7.63 -3.74 -13.14
CA VAL A 58 -6.90 -4.88 -12.56
C VAL A 58 -6.24 -5.78 -13.63
N PRO A 59 -6.88 -6.19 -14.74
CA PRO A 59 -6.23 -7.02 -15.76
C PRO A 59 -5.00 -6.34 -16.38
N GLY A 60 -5.10 -5.04 -16.68
CA GLY A 60 -4.01 -4.26 -17.28
C GLY A 60 -2.83 -4.09 -16.33
N ILE A 61 -3.12 -3.92 -15.03
CA ILE A 61 -2.09 -3.86 -14.00
C ILE A 61 -1.38 -5.21 -13.84
N LEU A 62 -2.13 -6.31 -13.72
CA LEU A 62 -1.54 -7.65 -13.59
C LEU A 62 -0.65 -8.01 -14.77
N SER A 63 -1.04 -7.59 -15.99
CA SER A 63 -0.20 -7.77 -17.18
C SER A 63 1.12 -7.01 -17.11
N GLN A 64 1.12 -5.79 -16.55
CA GLN A 64 2.34 -4.98 -16.38
C GLN A 64 3.22 -5.49 -15.24
N CYS A 65 2.60 -6.07 -14.22
CA CYS A 65 3.27 -6.64 -13.06
C CYS A 65 3.65 -8.11 -13.20
N ALA A 66 3.72 -8.66 -14.42
CA ALA A 66 4.03 -10.07 -14.61
C ALA A 66 5.37 -10.45 -13.95
N GLY A 67 5.32 -11.34 -12.95
CA GLY A 67 6.49 -11.77 -12.16
C GLY A 67 6.87 -10.85 -10.99
N ALA A 68 6.08 -9.81 -10.72
CA ALA A 68 6.23 -8.88 -9.61
C ALA A 68 4.94 -8.85 -8.76
N THR A 69 5.05 -8.40 -7.50
CA THR A 69 3.90 -8.33 -6.58
C THR A 69 3.25 -6.93 -6.65
N PRO A 70 2.06 -6.75 -7.24
CA PRO A 70 1.33 -5.49 -7.15
C PRO A 70 0.85 -5.19 -5.73
N VAL A 71 0.78 -3.90 -5.40
CA VAL A 71 0.17 -3.38 -4.17
C VAL A 71 -1.13 -2.69 -4.55
N PHE A 72 -2.26 -3.29 -4.18
CA PHE A 72 -3.59 -2.74 -4.42
C PHE A 72 -4.15 -2.11 -3.16
N VAL A 73 -4.51 -0.84 -3.26
CA VAL A 73 -5.30 -0.14 -2.23
C VAL A 73 -6.77 -0.27 -2.63
N ILE A 74 -7.47 -1.19 -1.98
CA ILE A 74 -8.90 -1.45 -2.21
C ILE A 74 -9.69 -0.34 -1.53
N TYR A 75 -10.41 0.46 -2.31
CA TYR A 75 -11.15 1.62 -1.81
C TYR A 75 -12.48 1.81 -2.54
N GLY A 76 -13.46 0.99 -2.19
CA GLY A 76 -14.74 0.92 -2.88
C GLY A 76 -15.96 0.77 -1.97
N LEU A 77 -15.84 1.00 -0.66
CA LEU A 77 -16.99 0.93 0.25
C LEU A 77 -18.17 1.80 -0.24
N PRO A 78 -19.42 1.31 -0.10
CA PRO A 78 -20.59 2.15 -0.34
C PRO A 78 -20.63 3.27 0.70
N ASN A 79 -20.93 4.48 0.25
CA ASN A 79 -20.84 5.70 1.08
C ASN A 79 -19.48 5.88 1.75
N LYS A 80 -18.37 5.50 1.07
CA LYS A 80 -17.00 5.74 1.54
C LYS A 80 -16.73 7.21 1.82
N ASP A 81 -15.74 7.48 2.65
CA ASP A 81 -15.37 8.84 3.09
C ASP A 81 -16.57 9.62 3.66
N CYS A 82 -17.36 8.95 4.50
CA CYS A 82 -18.58 9.52 5.07
C CYS A 82 -18.33 10.70 6.03
N SER A 83 -17.06 10.96 6.40
CA SER A 83 -16.68 12.05 7.31
C SER A 83 -15.74 13.10 6.69
N GLY A 84 -14.92 12.77 5.69
CA GLY A 84 -13.99 13.71 5.05
C GLY A 84 -14.57 14.38 3.81
N GLY A 85 -15.44 13.69 3.07
CA GLY A 85 -16.28 14.24 2.00
C GLY A 85 -15.60 14.55 0.66
N TYR A 86 -14.28 14.37 0.52
CA TYR A 86 -13.54 14.67 -0.71
C TYR A 86 -13.40 13.47 -1.65
N SER A 87 -13.50 12.24 -1.11
CA SER A 87 -13.24 10.98 -1.80
C SER A 87 -14.45 10.03 -1.80
N ASN A 88 -15.66 10.57 -1.67
CA ASN A 88 -16.92 9.83 -1.49
C ASN A 88 -17.63 9.38 -2.78
N ARG A 89 -17.00 9.56 -3.95
CA ARG A 89 -17.56 9.14 -5.24
C ARG A 89 -17.33 7.64 -5.47
N GLY A 90 -18.27 6.98 -6.14
CA GLY A 90 -18.20 5.55 -6.45
C GLY A 90 -19.51 5.00 -7.04
N THR A 91 -19.43 3.82 -7.65
CA THR A 91 -20.56 3.09 -8.26
C THR A 91 -21.23 2.13 -7.28
N ASN A 92 -20.54 1.63 -6.26
CA ASN A 92 -21.12 0.74 -5.26
C ASN A 92 -22.14 1.50 -4.39
N LYS A 93 -23.40 1.08 -4.42
CA LYS A 93 -24.49 1.76 -3.68
C LYS A 93 -24.92 1.01 -2.43
N ASN A 94 -24.56 -0.27 -2.33
CA ASN A 94 -24.94 -1.13 -1.22
C ASN A 94 -23.92 -2.27 -1.04
N ALA A 95 -24.17 -3.12 -0.04
CA ALA A 95 -23.31 -4.25 0.30
C ALA A 95 -23.18 -5.30 -0.82
N ASP A 96 -24.24 -5.53 -1.62
CA ASP A 96 -24.20 -6.51 -2.71
C ASP A 96 -23.35 -6.00 -3.87
N ASP A 97 -23.46 -4.72 -4.22
CA ASP A 97 -22.61 -4.09 -5.24
C ASP A 97 -21.14 -4.22 -4.86
N TYR A 98 -20.81 -3.84 -3.62
CA TYR A 98 -19.45 -3.92 -3.08
C TYR A 98 -18.92 -5.36 -3.06
N ARG A 99 -19.72 -6.31 -2.58
CA ARG A 99 -19.37 -7.74 -2.59
C ARG A 99 -19.07 -8.24 -4.01
N ASN A 100 -19.90 -7.89 -4.99
CA ASN A 100 -19.72 -8.28 -6.38
C ASN A 100 -18.46 -7.64 -6.98
N TRP A 101 -18.21 -6.37 -6.67
CA TRP A 101 -17.00 -5.68 -7.10
C TRP A 101 -15.73 -6.33 -6.55
N ILE A 102 -15.67 -6.65 -5.24
CA ILE A 102 -14.55 -7.41 -4.65
C ILE A 102 -14.41 -8.79 -5.30
N GLN A 103 -15.53 -9.50 -5.52
CA GLN A 103 -15.50 -10.81 -6.18
C GLN A 103 -14.91 -10.74 -7.58
N ASN A 104 -15.17 -9.67 -8.35
CA ASN A 104 -14.58 -9.46 -9.66
C ASN A 104 -13.07 -9.24 -9.58
N ILE A 105 -12.60 -8.47 -8.59
CA ILE A 105 -11.16 -8.29 -8.33
C ILE A 105 -10.50 -9.63 -8.03
N VAL A 106 -11.06 -10.40 -7.08
CA VAL A 106 -10.57 -11.73 -6.69
C VAL A 106 -10.51 -12.68 -7.89
N THR A 107 -11.58 -12.72 -8.69
CA THR A 107 -11.66 -13.58 -9.88
C THR A 107 -10.61 -13.20 -10.92
N THR A 108 -10.38 -11.91 -11.10
CA THR A 108 -9.40 -11.38 -12.07
C THR A 108 -7.96 -11.66 -11.62
N VAL A 109 -7.68 -11.50 -10.33
CA VAL A 109 -6.35 -11.74 -9.75
C VAL A 109 -6.03 -13.23 -9.68
N GLY A 110 -7.03 -14.08 -9.45
CA GLY A 110 -6.85 -15.51 -9.34
C GLY A 110 -5.84 -15.87 -8.24
N SER A 111 -4.77 -16.57 -8.62
CA SER A 111 -3.70 -16.98 -7.70
C SER A 111 -2.42 -16.15 -7.83
N ALA A 112 -2.45 -14.96 -8.45
CA ALA A 112 -1.27 -14.11 -8.52
C ALA A 112 -0.84 -13.66 -7.11
N ASP A 113 0.47 -13.47 -6.90
CA ASP A 113 0.97 -12.76 -5.72
C ASP A 113 0.42 -11.33 -5.73
N VAL A 114 -0.07 -10.85 -4.59
CA VAL A 114 -0.65 -9.51 -4.45
C VAL A 114 -0.62 -9.07 -3.00
N ILE A 115 -0.41 -7.78 -2.77
CA ILE A 115 -0.62 -7.15 -1.46
C ILE A 115 -1.89 -6.32 -1.55
N TYR A 116 -2.87 -6.61 -0.70
CA TYR A 116 -4.07 -5.81 -0.54
C TYR A 116 -3.98 -4.95 0.72
N ILE A 117 -4.14 -3.65 0.52
CA ILE A 117 -4.46 -2.69 1.57
C ILE A 117 -5.97 -2.49 1.52
N VAL A 118 -6.68 -2.82 2.60
CA VAL A 118 -8.15 -2.91 2.58
C VAL A 118 -8.78 -1.70 3.26
N GLU A 119 -9.50 -0.91 2.46
CA GLU A 119 -10.41 0.15 2.85
C GLU A 119 -9.82 1.16 3.85
N PRO A 120 -8.89 2.03 3.38
CA PRO A 120 -8.41 3.16 4.16
C PRO A 120 -9.53 3.92 4.89
N ASP A 121 -9.24 4.36 6.12
CA ASP A 121 -10.13 5.03 7.07
C ASP A 121 -11.25 4.18 7.69
N ALA A 122 -11.58 3.01 7.15
CA ALA A 122 -12.76 2.27 7.58
C ALA A 122 -12.71 1.88 9.07
N VAL A 123 -11.61 1.25 9.53
CA VAL A 123 -11.47 0.85 10.94
C VAL A 123 -11.41 2.06 11.87
N GLY A 124 -10.73 3.14 11.45
CA GLY A 124 -10.71 4.40 12.17
C GLY A 124 -12.12 4.93 12.42
N LEU A 125 -12.92 5.06 11.35
CA LEU A 125 -14.29 5.58 11.45
C LEU A 125 -15.20 4.66 12.26
N ILE A 126 -15.10 3.34 12.09
CA ILE A 126 -15.85 2.37 12.91
C ILE A 126 -15.51 2.57 14.40
N SER A 127 -14.23 2.73 14.72
CA SER A 127 -13.76 2.87 16.10
C SER A 127 -14.30 4.12 16.80
N GLN A 128 -14.58 5.20 16.07
CA GLN A 128 -15.17 6.40 16.66
C GLN A 128 -16.70 6.30 16.85
N GLY A 129 -17.34 5.24 16.35
CA GLY A 129 -18.79 5.07 16.43
C GLY A 129 -19.56 6.10 15.60
N THR A 130 -18.95 6.57 14.51
CA THR A 130 -19.50 7.62 13.63
C THR A 130 -20.26 6.98 12.46
N CYS A 131 -20.40 7.71 11.35
CA CYS A 131 -21.12 7.33 10.14
C CYS A 131 -20.76 5.95 9.56
N ALA A 132 -19.57 5.42 9.83
CA ALA A 132 -19.16 4.11 9.35
C ALA A 132 -19.99 2.95 9.92
N VAL A 133 -20.48 3.08 11.16
CA VAL A 133 -21.35 2.08 11.78
C VAL A 133 -22.69 2.03 11.05
N ASP A 134 -23.29 3.19 10.81
CA ASP A 134 -24.58 3.31 10.11
C ASP A 134 -24.50 2.83 8.65
N ASN A 135 -23.35 3.00 8.01
CA ASN A 135 -23.10 2.54 6.64
C ASN A 135 -22.61 1.08 6.55
N GLY A 136 -22.58 0.35 7.68
CA GLY A 136 -22.25 -1.08 7.69
C GLY A 136 -20.81 -1.40 7.27
N TYR A 137 -19.86 -0.48 7.51
CA TYR A 137 -18.47 -0.67 7.08
C TYR A 137 -17.85 -1.96 7.61
N GLU A 138 -18.07 -2.31 8.89
CA GLU A 138 -17.48 -3.52 9.47
C GLU A 138 -17.92 -4.79 8.72
N ALA A 139 -19.21 -4.93 8.40
CA ALA A 139 -19.74 -6.08 7.67
C ALA A 139 -19.21 -6.14 6.23
N ASN A 140 -19.09 -4.99 5.58
CA ASN A 140 -18.53 -4.90 4.23
C ASN A 140 -17.03 -5.25 4.23
N VAL A 141 -16.23 -4.67 5.13
CA VAL A 141 -14.80 -4.99 5.25
C VAL A 141 -14.59 -6.48 5.60
N ALA A 142 -15.42 -7.06 6.47
CA ALA A 142 -15.39 -8.50 6.76
C ALA A 142 -15.66 -9.33 5.50
N THR A 143 -16.59 -8.90 4.65
CA THR A 143 -16.87 -9.53 3.36
C THR A 143 -15.68 -9.45 2.42
N ALA A 144 -15.02 -8.28 2.34
CA ALA A 144 -13.82 -8.11 1.53
C ALA A 144 -12.68 -9.01 2.01
N VAL A 145 -12.37 -9.01 3.31
CA VAL A 145 -11.35 -9.88 3.91
C VAL A 145 -11.63 -11.36 3.59
N LYS A 146 -12.87 -11.81 3.76
CA LYS A 146 -13.28 -13.18 3.45
C LYS A 146 -13.00 -13.53 1.98
N LEU A 147 -13.43 -12.68 1.04
CA LEU A 147 -13.27 -12.93 -0.39
C LEU A 147 -11.82 -12.85 -0.84
N LEU A 148 -11.09 -11.81 -0.46
CA LEU A 148 -9.68 -11.62 -0.79
C LEU A 148 -8.82 -12.78 -0.26
N SER A 149 -9.17 -13.33 0.90
CA SER A 149 -8.42 -14.43 1.52
C SER A 149 -8.50 -15.77 0.76
N THR A 150 -9.41 -15.89 -0.22
CA THR A 150 -9.51 -17.08 -1.08
C THR A 150 -8.30 -17.25 -2.00
N ASN A 151 -7.61 -16.16 -2.35
CA ASN A 151 -6.29 -16.23 -2.97
C ASN A 151 -5.25 -16.56 -1.89
N ALA A 152 -4.71 -17.78 -1.92
CA ALA A 152 -3.71 -18.23 -0.95
C ALA A 152 -2.39 -17.43 -0.99
N ASN A 153 -2.08 -16.80 -2.12
CA ASN A 153 -0.86 -16.01 -2.32
C ASN A 153 -1.04 -14.52 -1.93
N ALA A 154 -2.28 -14.07 -1.70
CA ALA A 154 -2.55 -12.70 -1.30
C ALA A 154 -2.06 -12.41 0.12
N GLN A 155 -1.38 -11.29 0.31
CA GLN A 155 -1.10 -10.70 1.63
C GLN A 155 -2.11 -9.60 1.90
N ILE A 156 -2.85 -9.71 3.01
CA ILE A 156 -3.97 -8.81 3.30
C ILE A 156 -3.64 -8.00 4.55
N TYR A 157 -3.65 -6.68 4.41
CA TYR A 157 -3.51 -5.71 5.49
C TYR A 157 -4.76 -4.85 5.53
N VAL A 158 -5.45 -4.86 6.67
CA VAL A 158 -6.62 -3.99 6.86
C VAL A 158 -6.12 -2.62 7.32
N ASP A 159 -6.62 -1.54 6.73
CA ASP A 159 -6.22 -0.21 7.16
C ASP A 159 -6.78 0.12 8.54
N LEU A 160 -5.89 0.50 9.44
CA LEU A 160 -6.23 0.80 10.83
C LEU A 160 -6.58 2.28 11.03
N ALA A 161 -6.09 3.19 10.20
CA ALA A 161 -6.00 4.63 10.45
C ALA A 161 -5.25 4.98 11.76
N ALA A 162 -4.23 5.84 11.68
CA ALA A 162 -3.37 6.17 12.84
C ALA A 162 -4.14 6.83 14.01
N TRP A 163 -5.31 7.39 13.73
CA TRP A 163 -6.17 8.12 14.67
C TRP A 163 -7.28 7.25 15.31
N ALA A 164 -7.31 5.94 15.05
CA ALA A 164 -8.35 5.05 15.55
C ALA A 164 -8.38 4.91 17.08
N GLU A 165 -9.59 4.80 17.66
CA GLU A 165 -9.77 4.51 19.08
C GLU A 165 -9.38 3.06 19.40
N GLN A 166 -8.23 2.90 20.05
CA GLN A 166 -7.55 1.62 20.14
C GLN A 166 -8.38 0.44 20.66
N PRO A 167 -9.10 0.52 21.80
CA PRO A 167 -9.85 -0.64 22.30
C PRO A 167 -10.90 -1.14 21.29
N LYS A 168 -11.59 -0.21 20.62
CA LYS A 168 -12.62 -0.54 19.62
C LYS A 168 -11.99 -1.02 18.32
N ALA A 169 -10.94 -0.36 17.84
CA ALA A 169 -10.20 -0.78 16.65
C ALA A 169 -9.63 -2.21 16.80
N VAL A 170 -9.08 -2.57 17.97
CA VAL A 170 -8.65 -3.94 18.28
C VAL A 170 -9.82 -4.93 18.22
N SER A 171 -11.00 -4.56 18.75
CA SER A 171 -12.19 -5.41 18.69
C SER A 171 -12.62 -5.67 17.25
N VAL A 172 -12.69 -4.62 16.43
CA VAL A 172 -13.03 -4.70 15.00
C VAL A 172 -12.02 -5.58 14.26
N LEU A 173 -10.72 -5.34 14.45
CA LEU A 173 -9.67 -6.11 13.77
C LEU A 173 -9.70 -7.61 14.15
N LYS A 174 -10.03 -7.96 15.39
CA LYS A 174 -10.25 -9.36 15.79
C LYS A 174 -11.46 -10.00 15.10
N ALA A 175 -12.54 -9.25 14.94
CA ALA A 175 -13.70 -9.70 14.18
C ALA A 175 -13.34 -9.95 12.71
N LEU A 176 -12.57 -9.04 12.10
CA LEU A 176 -12.08 -9.17 10.73
C LEU A 176 -11.11 -10.36 10.54
N GLN A 177 -10.19 -10.59 11.49
CA GLN A 177 -9.33 -11.79 11.52
C GLN A 177 -10.13 -13.09 11.62
N SER A 178 -11.35 -13.04 12.18
CA SER A 178 -12.24 -14.19 12.25
C SER A 178 -13.03 -14.41 10.95
N ALA A 179 -13.18 -13.38 10.12
CA ALA A 179 -13.88 -13.46 8.83
C ALA A 179 -13.00 -14.08 7.71
N GLY A 180 -11.68 -13.92 7.80
CA GLY A 180 -10.71 -14.45 6.84
C GLY A 180 -9.27 -14.16 7.23
N ARG A 181 -8.32 -14.68 6.45
CA ARG A 181 -6.88 -14.52 6.72
C ARG A 181 -6.45 -13.06 6.54
N VAL A 182 -5.97 -12.45 7.62
CA VAL A 182 -5.37 -11.12 7.64
C VAL A 182 -3.93 -11.26 8.12
N LYS A 183 -2.96 -10.74 7.37
CA LYS A 183 -1.54 -10.77 7.74
C LYS A 183 -1.23 -9.67 8.78
N GLY A 184 -1.92 -8.54 8.67
CA GLY A 184 -1.88 -7.52 9.70
C GLY A 184 -2.58 -6.22 9.30
N VAL A 185 -1.97 -5.08 9.60
CA VAL A 185 -2.57 -3.76 9.37
C VAL A 185 -1.72 -2.86 8.48
N SER A 186 -2.36 -1.98 7.72
CA SER A 186 -1.67 -0.78 7.21
C SER A 186 -1.94 0.39 8.14
N ILE A 187 -0.93 1.23 8.32
CA ILE A 187 -1.02 2.44 9.14
C ILE A 187 -0.39 3.61 8.40
N ASN A 188 -0.82 4.81 8.79
CA ASN A 188 -0.39 6.08 8.21
C ASN A 188 -0.84 6.33 6.77
N THR A 189 -1.70 5.47 6.19
CA THR A 189 -2.19 5.61 4.81
C THR A 189 -2.71 7.03 4.57
N SER A 190 -2.14 7.72 3.59
CA SER A 190 -2.45 9.11 3.26
C SER A 190 -2.21 10.13 4.39
N ASN A 191 -1.50 9.78 5.45
CA ASN A 191 -1.23 10.67 6.58
C ASN A 191 0.29 10.98 6.70
N TYR A 192 0.66 11.71 7.75
CA TYR A 192 1.97 12.34 7.86
C TYR A 192 2.73 11.94 9.12
N HIS A 193 2.20 11.05 9.98
CA HIS A 193 2.86 10.69 11.24
C HIS A 193 4.26 10.10 11.01
N SER A 194 5.18 10.42 11.91
CA SER A 194 6.57 9.99 11.76
C SER A 194 6.69 8.46 11.77
N THR A 195 7.69 7.92 11.07
CA THR A 195 7.92 6.47 11.04
C THR A 195 8.15 5.89 12.44
N ALA A 196 8.80 6.64 13.34
CA ALA A 196 9.05 6.19 14.71
C ALA A 196 7.74 6.04 15.52
N GLU A 197 6.82 7.00 15.41
CA GLU A 197 5.49 6.89 16.01
C GLU A 197 4.73 5.69 15.44
N MET A 198 4.79 5.49 14.13
CA MET A 198 4.08 4.40 13.47
C MET A 198 4.65 3.02 13.81
N VAL A 199 5.96 2.90 14.01
CA VAL A 199 6.59 1.67 14.55
C VAL A 199 6.06 1.37 15.95
N THR A 200 5.97 2.38 16.82
CA THR A 200 5.44 2.21 18.19
C THR A 200 3.96 1.81 18.17
N LEU A 201 3.18 2.40 17.27
CA LEU A 201 1.78 2.04 17.07
C LEU A 201 1.65 0.60 16.55
N CYS A 202 2.52 0.19 15.62
CA CYS A 202 2.57 -1.17 15.11
C CYS A 202 2.82 -2.19 16.23
N GLU A 203 3.81 -1.97 17.08
CA GLU A 203 4.12 -2.84 18.22
C GLU A 203 2.92 -2.99 19.16
N THR A 204 2.22 -1.88 19.40
CA THR A 204 1.01 -1.84 20.22
C THR A 204 -0.10 -2.73 19.65
N TYR A 205 -0.45 -2.57 18.38
CA TYR A 205 -1.50 -3.37 17.76
C TYR A 205 -1.08 -4.81 17.49
N SER A 206 0.18 -5.05 17.13
CA SER A 206 0.74 -6.39 16.96
C SER A 206 0.57 -7.23 18.23
N SER A 207 0.87 -6.65 19.40
CA SER A 207 0.70 -7.31 20.70
C SER A 207 -0.75 -7.69 20.98
N ALA A 208 -1.72 -6.86 20.56
CA ALA A 208 -3.14 -7.08 20.78
C ALA A 208 -3.78 -8.05 19.76
N LEU A 209 -3.11 -8.29 18.64
CA LEU A 209 -3.60 -9.02 17.46
C LEU A 209 -2.75 -10.26 17.13
N ASN A 210 -2.16 -10.89 18.16
CA ASN A 210 -1.41 -12.14 18.08
C ASN A 210 -0.20 -12.09 17.12
N GLY A 211 0.56 -11.00 17.16
CA GLY A 211 1.76 -10.85 16.32
C GLY A 211 1.45 -10.41 14.90
N ALA A 212 0.30 -9.77 14.66
CA ALA A 212 -0.01 -9.15 13.37
C ALA A 212 1.12 -8.21 12.94
N HIS A 213 1.46 -8.25 11.65
CA HIS A 213 2.50 -7.40 11.07
C HIS A 213 1.92 -6.04 10.63
N CYS A 214 2.78 -5.10 10.25
CA CYS A 214 2.34 -3.81 9.73
C CYS A 214 2.99 -3.45 8.40
N ILE A 215 2.26 -2.64 7.63
CA ILE A 215 2.78 -1.79 6.55
C ILE A 215 2.64 -0.35 7.01
N ILE A 216 3.69 0.46 6.83
CA ILE A 216 3.66 1.88 7.14
C ILE A 216 3.70 2.67 5.83
N ASP A 217 2.70 3.52 5.60
CA ASP A 217 2.76 4.49 4.52
C ASP A 217 3.78 5.59 4.87
N THR A 218 4.78 5.73 4.02
CA THR A 218 5.87 6.70 4.14
C THR A 218 5.87 7.70 2.99
N SER A 219 4.81 7.73 2.17
CA SER A 219 4.69 8.59 1.00
C SER A 219 4.93 10.07 1.29
N ARG A 220 4.56 10.56 2.49
CA ARG A 220 4.57 11.98 2.86
C ARG A 220 5.00 12.27 4.30
N ASN A 221 5.66 11.34 4.97
CA ASN A 221 5.84 11.40 6.42
C ASN A 221 7.21 11.86 6.93
N PHE A 222 8.03 12.51 6.08
CA PHE A 222 9.39 12.90 6.48
C PHE A 222 9.41 13.97 7.58
N ASN A 223 8.58 15.00 7.44
CA ASN A 223 8.54 16.16 8.36
C ASN A 223 7.31 16.20 9.26
N GLY A 224 6.33 15.32 9.07
CA GLY A 224 5.09 15.36 9.83
C GLY A 224 4.06 16.36 9.31
N SER A 225 2.92 16.42 10.01
CA SER A 225 2.04 17.59 10.03
C SER A 225 1.83 18.02 11.48
N PRO A 226 2.55 19.06 11.97
CA PRO A 226 2.54 19.44 13.38
C PRO A 226 1.21 20.06 13.82
N GLN A 227 0.38 20.54 12.88
CA GLN A 227 -0.97 21.02 13.14
C GLN A 227 -2.03 19.91 13.03
N ASN A 228 -1.61 18.65 12.84
CA ASN A 228 -2.48 17.51 12.56
C ASN A 228 -3.38 17.77 11.34
N GLU A 229 -2.86 18.49 10.35
CA GLU A 229 -3.54 18.73 9.09
C GLU A 229 -3.42 17.48 8.23
N TRP A 230 -4.54 16.93 7.81
CA TRP A 230 -4.56 15.75 6.95
C TRP A 230 -4.66 16.13 5.46
N CYS A 231 -5.21 17.30 5.15
CA CYS A 231 -5.57 17.70 3.79
C CYS A 231 -4.45 18.56 3.17
N ASN A 232 -3.67 17.99 2.25
CA ASN A 232 -2.56 18.66 1.55
C ASN A 232 -1.62 19.42 2.52
N ALA A 233 -1.12 18.78 3.58
CA ALA A 233 -0.30 19.44 4.59
C ALA A 233 0.98 20.04 3.98
N ARG A 234 1.16 21.36 4.10
CA ARG A 234 2.30 22.08 3.53
C ARG A 234 3.60 21.68 4.17
N SER A 235 3.62 21.46 5.48
CA SER A 235 4.80 21.09 6.27
C SER A 235 5.36 19.70 5.95
N ALA A 236 4.56 18.83 5.31
CA ALA A 236 4.93 17.47 5.02
C ALA A 236 6.06 17.36 3.97
N GLY A 237 6.74 16.22 3.98
CA GLY A 237 7.81 15.91 3.03
C GLY A 237 7.76 14.45 2.62
N ILE A 238 8.15 14.12 1.38
CA ILE A 238 8.22 12.72 0.90
C ILE A 238 9.11 11.92 1.85
N GLY A 239 8.59 10.85 2.43
CA GLY A 239 9.33 10.02 3.38
C GLY A 239 10.33 9.07 2.73
N ALA A 240 10.78 8.10 3.52
CA ALA A 240 11.72 7.09 3.04
C ALA A 240 11.16 6.32 1.83
N PRO A 241 12.00 5.94 0.84
CA PRO A 241 11.54 5.13 -0.28
C PRO A 241 10.99 3.76 0.17
N PRO A 242 10.10 3.14 -0.62
CA PRO A 242 9.54 1.84 -0.31
C PRO A 242 10.62 0.77 -0.11
N THR A 243 10.54 0.00 0.96
CA THR A 243 11.52 -1.04 1.30
C THR A 243 10.94 -2.08 2.24
N SER A 244 11.43 -3.31 2.14
CA SER A 244 11.20 -4.36 3.14
C SER A 244 12.28 -4.42 4.22
N ASP A 245 13.37 -3.66 4.07
CA ASP A 245 14.43 -3.53 5.09
C ASP A 245 14.08 -2.39 6.05
N THR A 246 13.07 -2.63 6.88
CA THR A 246 12.48 -1.64 7.79
C THR A 246 13.23 -1.51 9.12
N GLY A 247 14.16 -2.43 9.40
CA GLY A 247 14.85 -2.54 10.68
C GLY A 247 13.99 -3.03 11.85
N ASN A 248 12.67 -3.23 11.68
CA ASN A 248 11.77 -3.76 12.70
C ASN A 248 11.10 -5.07 12.23
N PRO A 249 11.18 -6.17 12.99
CA PRO A 249 10.64 -7.47 12.56
C PRO A 249 9.12 -7.54 12.46
N LEU A 250 8.38 -6.58 13.02
CA LEU A 250 6.91 -6.50 12.93
C LEU A 250 6.45 -5.65 11.74
N VAL A 251 7.34 -4.85 11.15
CA VAL A 251 7.01 -4.00 10.00
C VAL A 251 7.54 -4.66 8.74
N ASP A 252 6.64 -5.17 7.92
CA ASP A 252 7.00 -5.89 6.70
C ASP A 252 7.53 -4.94 5.62
N TYR A 253 6.90 -3.76 5.49
CA TYR A 253 7.26 -2.78 4.48
C TYR A 253 7.06 -1.34 4.98
N PHE A 254 7.96 -0.47 4.56
CA PHE A 254 7.61 0.91 4.26
C PHE A 254 7.13 0.93 2.81
N LEU A 255 5.95 1.48 2.55
CA LEU A 255 5.41 1.65 1.21
C LEU A 255 4.98 3.09 1.00
N TRP A 256 4.82 3.51 -0.26
CA TRP A 256 4.07 4.72 -0.59
C TRP A 256 2.68 4.29 -1.03
N LEU A 257 1.69 4.42 -0.14
CA LEU A 257 0.31 4.01 -0.43
C LEU A 257 -0.48 5.17 -1.04
N LYS A 258 -0.40 6.36 -0.43
CA LYS A 258 -0.78 7.59 -1.13
C LYS A 258 0.25 7.93 -2.19
N VAL A 259 -0.21 8.32 -3.38
CA VAL A 259 0.66 8.79 -4.45
C VAL A 259 1.25 10.16 -4.06
N PRO A 260 2.59 10.30 -3.92
CA PRO A 260 3.19 11.60 -3.64
C PRO A 260 2.92 12.55 -4.81
N GLY A 261 2.28 13.68 -4.53
CA GLY A 261 1.91 14.68 -5.53
C GLY A 261 0.47 14.61 -6.01
N GLU A 262 -0.34 13.64 -5.59
CA GLU A 262 -1.79 13.72 -5.75
C GLU A 262 -2.43 14.52 -4.61
N SER A 263 -3.41 15.35 -4.94
CA SER A 263 -4.17 16.09 -3.94
C SER A 263 -5.04 15.17 -3.09
N ASP A 264 -5.24 15.54 -1.82
CA ASP A 264 -6.24 14.96 -0.92
C ASP A 264 -7.63 15.57 -1.15
N GLY A 265 -7.71 16.69 -1.87
CA GLY A 265 -8.93 17.46 -2.08
C GLY A 265 -8.65 18.95 -2.27
N ILE A 266 -9.72 19.73 -2.48
CA ILE A 266 -9.60 21.18 -2.64
C ILE A 266 -9.05 21.84 -1.36
N CYS A 267 -9.36 21.26 -0.19
CA CYS A 267 -8.85 21.69 1.12
C CYS A 267 -9.05 23.19 1.40
N ASN A 268 -10.25 23.69 1.12
CA ASN A 268 -10.64 25.09 1.38
C ASN A 268 -11.86 25.23 2.30
N ASP A 269 -12.25 24.16 2.99
CA ASP A 269 -13.33 24.18 3.97
C ASP A 269 -12.89 24.78 5.31
N GLY A 270 -13.87 25.16 6.14
CA GLY A 270 -13.64 25.81 7.43
C GLY A 270 -12.95 24.95 8.49
N GLY A 271 -12.76 23.64 8.25
CA GLY A 271 -12.05 22.72 9.14
C GLY A 271 -10.57 22.56 8.81
N ARG A 272 -9.99 23.43 7.98
CA ARG A 272 -8.58 23.43 7.61
C ARG A 272 -7.75 24.34 8.49
N THR A 273 -6.53 23.90 8.78
CA THR A 273 -5.52 24.66 9.50
C THR A 273 -4.76 25.58 8.54
N SER A 274 -3.89 26.43 9.09
CA SER A 274 -2.97 27.23 8.27
C SER A 274 -1.97 26.40 7.47
N ASP A 275 -1.76 25.13 7.86
CA ASP A 275 -0.86 24.21 7.16
C ASP A 275 -1.47 23.65 5.87
N ALA A 276 -2.80 23.71 5.68
CA ALA A 276 -3.43 23.20 4.48
C ALA A 276 -3.02 24.00 3.23
N MET A 277 -2.75 23.28 2.14
CA MET A 277 -2.62 23.86 0.81
C MET A 277 -3.92 23.67 0.03
N VAL A 278 -4.45 24.74 -0.54
CA VAL A 278 -5.57 24.65 -1.48
C VAL A 278 -5.10 23.95 -2.74
N GLY A 279 -5.71 22.80 -3.04
CA GLY A 279 -5.33 21.91 -4.13
C GLY A 279 -6.40 21.76 -5.20
N PRO A 280 -6.11 20.97 -6.25
CA PRO A 280 -7.14 20.48 -7.17
C PRO A 280 -8.05 19.44 -6.47
N PRO A 281 -9.10 18.93 -7.15
CA PRO A 281 -9.88 17.81 -6.63
C PRO A 281 -9.02 16.59 -6.23
N ALA A 282 -9.53 15.80 -5.29
CA ALA A 282 -8.83 14.63 -4.77
C ALA A 282 -8.40 13.66 -5.89
N GLY A 283 -7.19 13.12 -5.78
CA GLY A 283 -6.58 12.23 -6.77
C GLY A 283 -6.00 12.92 -8.00
N GLN A 284 -6.24 14.22 -8.21
CA GLN A 284 -5.60 14.95 -9.30
C GLN A 284 -4.15 15.31 -8.95
N PHE A 285 -3.31 15.39 -9.99
CA PHE A 285 -1.93 15.84 -9.86
C PHE A 285 -1.86 17.28 -9.35
N PHE A 286 -1.09 17.49 -8.29
CA PHE A 286 -0.94 18.76 -7.61
C PHE A 286 0.52 19.21 -7.63
N ALA A 287 0.90 19.95 -8.68
CA ALA A 287 2.29 20.39 -8.91
C ALA A 287 2.90 21.14 -7.72
N ALA A 288 2.16 22.09 -7.13
CA ALA A 288 2.63 22.84 -5.97
C ALA A 288 2.76 21.94 -4.72
N GLY A 289 1.83 21.00 -4.52
CA GLY A 289 1.91 20.00 -3.46
C GLY A 289 3.13 19.09 -3.62
N LEU A 290 3.39 18.57 -4.83
CA LEU A 290 4.57 17.76 -5.11
C LEU A 290 5.87 18.53 -4.89
N THR A 291 5.92 19.80 -5.32
CA THR A 291 7.07 20.68 -5.08
C THR A 291 7.34 20.81 -3.58
N SER A 292 6.30 21.12 -2.80
CA SER A 292 6.39 21.24 -1.34
C SER A 292 6.90 19.96 -0.68
N LEU A 293 6.30 18.82 -1.04
CA LEU A 293 6.66 17.51 -0.52
C LEU A 293 8.10 17.12 -0.87
N TRP A 294 8.54 17.35 -2.10
CA TRP A 294 9.90 17.02 -2.52
C TRP A 294 10.94 17.85 -1.78
N ASN A 295 10.74 19.17 -1.74
CA ASN A 295 11.70 20.13 -1.19
C ASN A 295 11.94 19.95 0.30
N GLN A 296 10.93 19.43 1.00
CA GLN A 296 10.95 19.10 2.42
C GLN A 296 11.21 17.61 2.70
N GLY A 297 11.43 16.82 1.65
CA GLY A 297 11.43 15.36 1.74
C GLY A 297 12.82 14.72 1.74
N TYR A 298 12.77 13.40 1.86
CA TYR A 298 13.90 12.49 1.88
C TYR A 298 14.91 12.78 0.77
N TYR A 299 14.47 12.88 -0.48
CA TYR A 299 15.39 13.08 -1.62
C TYR A 299 16.15 14.41 -1.55
N ALA A 300 15.47 15.50 -1.22
CA ALA A 300 16.14 16.80 -1.05
C ALA A 300 17.15 16.75 0.11
N ALA A 301 16.76 16.14 1.24
CA ALA A 301 17.64 15.95 2.39
C ALA A 301 18.86 15.05 2.09
N HIS A 302 18.77 14.17 1.08
CA HIS A 302 19.85 13.25 0.67
C HIS A 302 20.57 13.68 -0.62
N GLY A 303 20.48 14.96 -1.00
CA GLY A 303 21.32 15.56 -2.03
C GLY A 303 20.76 15.54 -3.46
N ASN A 304 19.49 15.17 -3.65
CA ASN A 304 18.85 15.16 -4.98
C ASN A 304 18.44 16.56 -5.47
N GLY A 305 18.73 17.61 -4.71
CA GLY A 305 18.38 19.00 -5.03
C GLY A 305 16.90 19.32 -4.82
N GLN A 306 16.53 20.58 -5.05
CA GLN A 306 15.16 21.07 -4.92
C GLN A 306 14.40 20.85 -6.24
N ALA A 307 13.13 20.47 -6.13
CA ALA A 307 12.19 20.48 -7.25
C ALA A 307 11.70 21.92 -7.50
N GLY A 308 11.30 22.20 -8.75
CA GLY A 308 10.89 23.55 -9.15
C GLY A 308 12.06 24.48 -9.53
N GLU A 309 13.31 24.08 -9.27
CA GLU A 309 14.47 24.75 -9.82
C GLU A 309 14.68 24.27 -11.27
N ASN A 310 14.66 25.20 -12.24
CA ASN A 310 15.08 24.93 -13.61
C ASN A 310 16.59 24.63 -13.62
N LYS A 311 16.98 23.42 -13.21
CA LYS A 311 18.32 22.94 -13.42
C LYS A 311 18.47 22.72 -14.94
N PRO A 312 19.48 23.31 -15.60
CA PRO A 312 19.78 22.95 -16.99
C PRO A 312 19.90 21.43 -17.04
N ALA A 313 19.19 20.79 -17.97
CA ALA A 313 19.26 19.35 -18.17
C ALA A 313 20.73 18.93 -18.12
N ALA A 314 21.07 18.04 -17.19
CA ALA A 314 22.42 17.52 -17.10
C ALA A 314 22.81 17.00 -18.48
N SER A 315 23.84 17.61 -19.08
CA SER A 315 24.33 17.20 -20.38
C SER A 315 24.63 15.71 -20.29
N ALA A 316 24.08 14.94 -21.22
CA ALA A 316 24.34 13.50 -21.31
C ALA A 316 25.85 13.26 -21.21
N PRO A 317 26.31 12.19 -20.53
CA PRO A 317 27.71 11.81 -20.57
C PRO A 317 28.15 11.73 -22.04
N PRO A 318 29.33 12.27 -22.40
CA PRO A 318 29.79 12.20 -23.78
C PRO A 318 29.81 10.74 -24.20
N THR A 319 29.06 10.42 -25.25
CA THR A 319 29.09 9.12 -25.90
C THR A 319 30.53 8.89 -26.37
N THR A 320 31.23 7.99 -25.69
CA THR A 320 32.50 7.47 -26.19
C THR A 320 32.20 6.75 -27.49
N ALA A 321 32.50 7.41 -28.61
CA ALA A 321 32.39 6.82 -29.93
C ALA A 321 33.27 5.56 -29.99
N ALA A 322 32.67 4.43 -30.35
CA ALA A 322 33.42 3.24 -30.73
C ALA A 322 34.36 3.58 -31.90
N PRO A 323 35.62 3.10 -31.91
CA PRO A 323 36.56 3.45 -32.96
C PRO A 323 36.08 2.84 -34.29
N THR A 324 35.80 3.72 -35.24
CA THR A 324 35.48 3.38 -36.63
C THR A 324 36.74 2.84 -37.29
N SER A 325 36.72 1.58 -37.71
CA SER A 325 37.82 0.99 -38.48
C SER A 325 37.89 1.66 -39.85
N ALA A 326 39.04 2.25 -40.15
CA ALA A 326 39.30 2.94 -41.42
C ALA A 326 39.39 1.95 -42.58
N THR A 327 38.61 2.22 -43.62
CA THR A 327 38.71 1.62 -44.95
C THR A 327 40.02 2.02 -45.62
N ALA A 328 40.80 1.04 -46.07
CA ALA A 328 41.90 1.23 -47.01
C ALA A 328 41.53 0.60 -48.35
N GLU A 329 41.77 1.33 -49.43
CA GLU A 329 41.65 0.89 -50.83
C GLU A 329 43.04 1.06 -51.51
N PRO A 330 43.27 0.54 -52.73
CA PRO A 330 43.66 -0.84 -53.01
C PRO A 330 45.04 -0.93 -53.73
N SER A 331 45.65 -2.13 -53.78
CA SER A 331 46.58 -2.44 -54.87
C SER A 331 46.75 -3.94 -55.11
N SER A 332 46.89 -4.23 -56.41
CA SER A 332 46.88 -5.46 -57.20
C SER A 332 47.92 -6.57 -56.91
N ALA A 333 47.54 -7.83 -57.16
CA ALA A 333 48.15 -8.82 -58.10
C ALA A 333 47.68 -10.28 -57.77
N PRO A 334 48.10 -11.36 -58.47
CA PRO A 334 47.42 -11.91 -59.65
C PRO A 334 47.02 -13.41 -59.57
N THR A 335 46.20 -13.83 -60.55
CA THR A 335 45.93 -15.18 -61.12
C THR A 335 46.44 -16.46 -60.45
N GLY A 336 45.52 -17.41 -60.27
CA GLY A 336 45.79 -18.85 -60.16
C GLY A 336 44.52 -19.69 -60.28
N GLN A 337 44.40 -20.47 -61.37
CA GLN A 337 43.32 -21.43 -61.67
C GLN A 337 43.33 -22.61 -60.67
N THR A 338 42.17 -23.22 -60.37
CA THR A 338 41.82 -24.60 -60.82
C THR A 338 40.56 -25.18 -60.13
N ASN A 339 39.68 -25.70 -60.98
CA ASN A 339 38.86 -26.92 -60.92
C ASN A 339 37.80 -27.16 -59.83
N ALA A 340 36.56 -27.30 -60.32
CA ALA A 340 35.42 -27.98 -59.71
C ALA A 340 35.65 -29.49 -59.53
N PRO A 341 34.77 -30.20 -58.80
CA PRO A 341 33.67 -30.86 -59.54
C PRO A 341 32.29 -30.84 -58.86
N THR A 342 31.31 -30.98 -59.74
CA THR A 342 29.85 -31.14 -59.60
C THR A 342 29.45 -32.54 -59.10
N THR A 343 28.28 -32.65 -58.44
CA THR A 343 27.25 -33.74 -58.47
C THR A 343 26.29 -33.54 -57.27
N THR A 344 24.97 -33.70 -57.26
CA THR A 344 23.94 -34.30 -58.14
C THR A 344 22.55 -33.75 -57.72
N VAL A 345 21.61 -33.70 -58.68
CA VAL A 345 20.23 -33.22 -58.56
C VAL A 345 19.23 -34.40 -58.46
N THR A 346 17.99 -34.10 -58.04
CA THR A 346 16.64 -34.64 -58.48
C THR A 346 15.94 -35.64 -57.52
N PRO A 347 14.57 -35.75 -57.48
CA PRO A 347 13.45 -34.78 -57.65
C PRO A 347 12.28 -34.87 -56.62
N ALA A 348 11.39 -33.84 -56.64
CA ALA A 348 9.90 -33.79 -56.53
C ALA A 348 9.15 -34.58 -55.42
N ILE A 349 8.10 -34.05 -54.76
CA ILE A 349 6.72 -33.88 -55.28
C ILE A 349 5.93 -32.85 -54.47
N LEU A 350 5.01 -32.19 -55.19
CA LEU A 350 4.06 -31.13 -54.84
C LEU A 350 2.99 -31.50 -53.80
N ASN A 351 2.56 -30.52 -52.99
CA ASN A 351 1.15 -30.34 -52.59
C ASN A 351 0.86 -28.85 -52.29
N PRO A 352 -0.35 -28.34 -52.60
CA PRO A 352 -0.65 -26.91 -52.65
C PRO A 352 -1.02 -26.31 -51.27
N PRO A 353 -0.88 -24.98 -51.10
CA PRO A 353 -1.25 -24.29 -49.86
C PRO A 353 -2.74 -23.95 -49.78
N PRO A 354 -3.32 -23.83 -48.58
CA PRO A 354 -4.67 -23.32 -48.40
C PRO A 354 -4.71 -21.80 -48.64
N THR A 355 -5.71 -21.38 -49.40
CA THR A 355 -6.06 -20.00 -49.72
C THR A 355 -6.27 -19.14 -48.47
N THR A 356 -5.41 -18.15 -48.26
CA THR A 356 -5.68 -17.00 -47.41
C THR A 356 -6.28 -15.88 -48.26
N THR A 357 -7.49 -15.46 -47.90
CA THR A 357 -8.18 -14.32 -48.48
C THR A 357 -7.36 -13.06 -48.21
N SER A 358 -7.07 -12.31 -49.27
CA SER A 358 -6.34 -11.04 -49.21
C SER A 358 -7.11 -9.99 -48.41
N ALA A 359 -6.33 -9.17 -47.70
CA ALA A 359 -6.75 -7.97 -47.03
C ALA A 359 -7.35 -6.97 -48.03
N THR A 360 -8.57 -6.51 -47.75
CA THR A 360 -9.09 -5.28 -48.33
C THR A 360 -8.66 -4.13 -47.43
N THR A 361 -7.84 -3.24 -47.99
CA THR A 361 -7.49 -1.94 -47.42
C THR A 361 -8.75 -1.12 -47.22
N ALA A 362 -9.16 -0.87 -45.97
CA ALA A 362 -10.12 0.16 -45.62
C ALA A 362 -9.35 1.30 -44.94
N THR A 363 -9.13 2.36 -45.71
CA THR A 363 -8.65 3.65 -45.24
C THR A 363 -9.69 4.22 -44.28
N VAL A 364 -9.38 4.28 -42.99
CA VAL A 364 -10.22 5.00 -42.01
C VAL A 364 -9.89 6.49 -42.13
N ALA A 365 -10.89 7.26 -42.59
CA ALA A 365 -10.86 8.72 -42.57
C ALA A 365 -10.83 9.24 -41.12
N PRO A 366 -10.15 10.36 -40.85
CA PRO A 366 -10.10 10.93 -39.51
C PRO A 366 -11.49 11.38 -39.03
N THR A 367 -11.88 10.91 -37.86
CA THR A 367 -13.11 11.30 -37.15
C THR A 367 -13.08 12.81 -36.86
N PRO A 368 -14.19 13.57 -37.04
CA PRO A 368 -14.20 15.00 -36.74
C PRO A 368 -14.09 15.23 -35.23
N LYS A 369 -13.23 16.18 -34.82
CA LYS A 369 -13.17 16.71 -33.45
C LYS A 369 -14.55 17.23 -33.01
N PRO A 370 -14.94 17.07 -31.73
CA PRO A 370 -16.11 17.74 -31.19
C PRO A 370 -15.96 19.25 -31.30
N PHE A 371 -16.98 19.89 -31.88
CA PHE A 371 -17.11 21.34 -31.99
C PHE A 371 -17.53 21.89 -30.62
N TYR A 372 -16.64 22.64 -29.96
CA TYR A 372 -17.00 23.48 -28.82
C TYR A 372 -17.39 24.86 -29.36
N PRO A 373 -18.61 25.37 -29.15
CA PRO A 373 -18.91 26.75 -29.50
C PRO A 373 -18.11 27.69 -28.60
N GLU A 374 -17.34 28.59 -29.23
CA GLU A 374 -16.74 29.75 -28.59
C GLU A 374 -17.86 30.62 -28.00
N SER A 375 -17.89 30.77 -26.67
CA SER A 375 -18.61 31.89 -26.07
C SER A 375 -17.73 33.13 -26.21
N SER A 376 -18.15 34.00 -27.12
CA SER A 376 -17.68 35.38 -27.25
C SER A 376 -17.63 36.07 -25.88
N ALA A 377 -16.44 36.55 -25.51
CA ALA A 377 -16.28 37.53 -24.45
C ALA A 377 -16.97 38.83 -24.88
N SER A 378 -18.12 39.15 -24.29
CA SER A 378 -18.59 40.52 -24.17
C SER A 378 -18.25 40.99 -22.76
N GLY A 379 -17.40 42.01 -22.66
CA GLY A 379 -17.07 42.64 -21.40
C GLY A 379 -18.30 43.23 -20.73
N SER A 380 -18.41 43.01 -19.42
CA SER A 380 -19.19 43.82 -18.52
C SER A 380 -18.49 43.83 -17.17
N THR A 381 -17.94 44.98 -16.82
CA THR A 381 -17.52 45.36 -15.48
C THR A 381 -18.72 45.25 -14.54
N TYR A 382 -18.63 44.42 -13.51
CA TYR A 382 -19.54 44.50 -12.37
C TYR A 382 -18.73 44.72 -11.11
N GLU A 383 -18.92 45.92 -10.55
CA GLU A 383 -18.49 46.34 -9.23
C GLU A 383 -19.06 45.40 -8.17
N ALA A 384 -18.30 45.25 -7.10
CA ALA A 384 -18.71 44.54 -5.90
C ALA A 384 -19.79 45.34 -5.16
N ASP A 385 -20.94 44.70 -4.90
CA ASP A 385 -21.85 45.10 -3.84
C ASP A 385 -22.29 43.84 -3.07
N PRO A 386 -22.42 43.91 -1.73
CA PRO A 386 -22.53 42.75 -0.86
C PRO A 386 -23.94 42.16 -0.86
N CYS A 387 -24.05 40.83 -0.89
CA CYS A 387 -25.34 40.15 -0.74
C CYS A 387 -25.86 40.29 0.70
N GLU A 388 -26.98 41.01 0.82
CA GLU A 388 -27.92 40.96 1.93
C GLU A 388 -28.49 39.53 2.05
N ILE A 389 -28.50 38.97 3.26
CA ILE A 389 -29.07 37.66 3.55
C ILE A 389 -30.55 37.85 3.91
N ASP A 390 -31.45 37.14 3.22
CA ASP A 390 -32.88 37.06 3.53
C ASP A 390 -33.11 36.12 4.73
N GLU A 391 -33.48 36.69 5.89
CA GLU A 391 -33.71 35.98 7.16
C GLU A 391 -35.14 35.45 7.36
N SER A 392 -35.91 35.17 6.30
CA SER A 392 -37.32 34.77 6.45
C SER A 392 -37.61 33.31 6.83
N TRP A 393 -36.64 32.53 7.33
CA TRP A 393 -36.87 31.12 7.74
C TRP A 393 -36.49 30.76 9.19
N ILE A 394 -36.08 31.73 10.03
CA ILE A 394 -35.85 31.49 11.46
C ILE A 394 -37.10 31.87 12.27
N ALA A 395 -38.13 31.03 12.22
CA ALA A 395 -39.21 31.05 13.21
C ALA A 395 -40.05 29.77 13.16
N THR A 396 -39.63 28.71 13.85
CA THR A 396 -40.50 27.79 14.62
C THR A 396 -39.68 26.66 15.25
N MET A 397 -39.06 26.92 16.40
CA MET A 397 -38.77 25.88 17.39
C MET A 397 -39.16 26.40 18.79
N PRO A 398 -39.87 25.60 19.62
CA PRO A 398 -40.24 26.00 20.97
C PRO A 398 -39.01 25.98 21.90
N PRO A 399 -39.02 26.79 22.99
CA PRO A 399 -37.83 26.98 23.83
C PRO A 399 -37.50 25.73 24.66
N LEU A 400 -36.21 25.40 24.71
CA LEU A 400 -35.62 24.43 25.64
C LEU A 400 -35.63 25.00 27.06
N ASN A 401 -36.39 24.36 27.95
CA ASN A 401 -36.45 24.68 29.37
C ASN A 401 -35.26 24.02 30.08
N THR A 402 -34.30 24.80 30.57
CA THR A 402 -33.15 24.33 31.35
C THR A 402 -33.42 24.49 32.85
N THR A 403 -33.97 23.46 33.48
CA THR A 403 -33.86 23.23 34.93
C THR A 403 -33.97 21.74 35.17
N ASP A 404 -32.83 21.07 35.42
CA ASP A 404 -32.71 19.99 36.40
C ASP A 404 -31.23 19.60 36.54
N ALA A 405 -30.71 19.85 37.74
CA ALA A 405 -29.41 19.33 38.20
C ALA A 405 -29.63 17.95 38.83
N PRO A 406 -28.75 16.96 38.62
CA PRO A 406 -28.85 15.70 39.34
C PRO A 406 -28.10 15.77 40.68
N GLU A 407 -28.80 15.40 41.75
CA GLU A 407 -28.24 15.12 43.09
C GLU A 407 -27.39 13.83 43.12
N PRO A 408 -26.44 13.69 44.07
CA PRO A 408 -25.51 12.57 44.12
C PRO A 408 -26.12 11.36 44.82
N VAL A 409 -26.08 10.19 44.17
CA VAL A 409 -26.44 8.91 44.79
C VAL A 409 -25.18 8.21 45.30
N THR A 410 -25.07 8.14 46.63
CA THR A 410 -24.16 7.26 47.37
C THR A 410 -24.74 5.84 47.41
N THR A 411 -23.97 4.84 46.99
CA THR A 411 -24.19 3.45 47.41
C THR A 411 -22.86 2.78 47.76
N THR A 412 -22.64 2.64 49.07
CA THR A 412 -21.79 1.60 49.66
C THR A 412 -22.54 0.28 49.63
N ASN A 413 -21.92 -0.83 49.21
CA ASN A 413 -22.03 -2.13 49.89
C ASN A 413 -21.05 -3.17 49.35
N THR A 414 -20.37 -3.80 50.31
CA THR A 414 -19.45 -4.94 50.29
C THR A 414 -20.12 -6.22 49.78
N PRO A 415 -19.40 -7.19 49.17
CA PRO A 415 -20.00 -8.46 48.76
C PRO A 415 -20.10 -9.45 49.93
N GLU A 416 -21.32 -9.94 50.19
CA GLU A 416 -21.58 -11.10 51.05
C GLU A 416 -21.51 -12.41 50.24
N ALA A 417 -20.85 -13.40 50.83
CA ALA A 417 -20.77 -14.76 50.33
C ALA A 417 -22.08 -15.52 50.59
N VAL A 418 -22.56 -16.28 49.60
CA VAL A 418 -23.65 -17.26 49.81
C VAL A 418 -23.20 -18.64 49.33
N ASN A 419 -23.04 -19.52 50.32
CA ASN A 419 -23.02 -20.97 50.17
C ASN A 419 -24.40 -21.48 49.71
N LEU A 420 -24.42 -22.42 48.78
CA LEU A 420 -25.57 -23.29 48.55
C LEU A 420 -25.09 -24.72 48.34
N ALA A 421 -25.47 -25.57 49.28
CA ALA A 421 -25.27 -27.01 49.30
C ALA A 421 -26.59 -27.74 48.99
N VAL A 422 -26.45 -28.75 48.13
CA VAL A 422 -27.16 -30.04 48.05
C VAL A 422 -28.62 -30.08 47.58
N GLY A 423 -28.82 -30.90 46.54
CA GLY A 423 -30.07 -31.58 46.21
C GLY A 423 -29.82 -32.69 45.19
N ALA A 424 -29.57 -33.91 45.68
CA ALA A 424 -29.46 -35.13 44.87
C ALA A 424 -30.83 -35.58 44.37
N SER A 425 -30.90 -36.09 43.13
CA SER A 425 -31.96 -37.03 42.74
C SER A 425 -31.39 -38.14 41.85
N THR A 426 -31.85 -39.34 42.16
CA THR A 426 -31.53 -40.64 41.56
C THR A 426 -32.36 -40.89 40.30
N GLY A 427 -31.77 -41.49 39.27
CA GLY A 427 -32.47 -42.00 38.10
C GLY A 427 -31.60 -42.90 37.22
N GLU A 428 -31.77 -44.21 37.39
CA GLU A 428 -31.22 -45.33 36.64
C GLU A 428 -31.54 -45.28 35.13
N SER A 429 -30.53 -45.44 34.26
CA SER A 429 -30.23 -46.64 33.43
C SER A 429 -30.82 -46.66 32.01
N ASN A 430 -29.95 -46.56 30.99
CA ASN A 430 -29.76 -47.66 30.04
C ASN A 430 -28.46 -47.52 29.22
N SER A 431 -27.73 -48.64 29.19
CA SER A 431 -26.39 -48.83 28.64
C SER A 431 -26.44 -49.21 27.15
N ALA A 432 -25.57 -48.62 26.34
CA ALA A 432 -25.09 -49.21 25.09
C ALA A 432 -23.56 -49.15 25.10
N THR A 433 -22.94 -50.32 25.08
CA THR A 433 -21.53 -50.57 25.35
C THR A 433 -20.69 -50.39 24.09
N ALA A 434 -19.69 -49.51 24.12
CA ALA A 434 -18.54 -49.53 23.21
C ALA A 434 -17.24 -49.37 24.04
N LYS A 435 -16.33 -50.34 23.92
CA LYS A 435 -15.06 -50.43 24.66
C LYS A 435 -14.08 -49.32 24.28
N PRO A 436 -13.32 -48.73 25.21
CA PRO A 436 -12.14 -47.94 24.88
C PRO A 436 -10.86 -48.80 24.88
N THR A 437 -10.01 -48.57 23.89
CA THR A 437 -8.65 -49.11 23.79
C THR A 437 -7.72 -48.31 24.71
N ILE A 438 -7.03 -49.01 25.61
CA ILE A 438 -6.04 -48.46 26.54
C ILE A 438 -4.74 -48.18 25.78
N LEU A 439 -4.33 -46.91 25.68
CA LEU A 439 -2.98 -46.49 25.28
C LEU A 439 -2.10 -46.40 26.53
N THR A 440 -0.99 -47.14 26.54
CA THR A 440 0.02 -47.16 27.60
C THR A 440 0.80 -45.83 27.69
N PRO A 441 1.20 -45.39 28.90
CA PRO A 441 1.94 -44.13 29.10
C PRO A 441 3.42 -44.33 28.74
N GLY A 442 3.76 -44.13 27.47
CA GLY A 442 5.16 -44.21 26.99
C GLY A 442 5.49 -43.39 25.75
N ALA A 443 4.49 -42.82 25.05
CA ALA A 443 4.70 -42.13 23.77
C ALA A 443 4.57 -40.59 23.83
N ALA A 444 4.20 -40.00 24.97
CA ALA A 444 3.95 -38.56 25.08
C ALA A 444 5.18 -37.71 25.49
N VAL A 445 6.30 -38.32 25.89
CA VAL A 445 7.48 -37.59 26.41
C VAL A 445 8.57 -37.37 25.37
N VAL A 446 8.59 -38.12 24.26
CA VAL A 446 9.66 -38.02 23.25
C VAL A 446 9.35 -36.97 22.16
N ILE A 447 8.09 -36.61 21.96
CA ILE A 447 7.69 -35.61 20.94
C ILE A 447 7.85 -34.17 21.47
N GLY A 448 7.73 -33.95 22.79
CA GLY A 448 7.90 -32.63 23.40
C GLY A 448 9.36 -32.12 23.45
N LEU A 449 10.33 -33.01 23.68
CA LEU A 449 11.74 -32.64 23.77
C LEU A 449 12.37 -32.33 22.39
N GLY A 450 11.95 -33.02 21.33
CA GLY A 450 12.45 -32.77 19.97
C GLY A 450 12.09 -31.39 19.43
N ALA A 451 10.85 -30.92 19.68
CA ALA A 451 10.39 -29.60 19.26
C ALA A 451 11.12 -28.46 19.98
N VAL A 452 11.37 -28.60 21.29
CA VAL A 452 12.06 -27.58 22.10
C VAL A 452 13.54 -27.47 21.70
N VAL A 453 14.21 -28.58 21.40
CA VAL A 453 15.62 -28.57 20.96
C VAL A 453 15.77 -27.99 19.54
N ALA A 454 14.84 -28.26 18.63
CA ALA A 454 14.85 -27.69 17.27
C ALA A 454 14.62 -26.16 17.27
N ILE A 455 13.71 -25.67 18.12
CA ILE A 455 13.45 -24.23 18.28
C ILE A 455 14.69 -23.54 18.89
N ALA A 456 15.32 -24.14 19.91
CA ALA A 456 16.52 -23.59 20.52
C ALA A 456 17.71 -23.54 19.55
N ALA A 457 17.93 -24.58 18.75
CA ALA A 457 19.00 -24.62 17.76
C ALA A 457 18.80 -23.56 16.66
N THR A 458 17.56 -23.34 16.23
CA THR A 458 17.21 -22.32 15.23
C THR A 458 17.43 -20.90 15.78
N ALA A 459 17.03 -20.65 17.03
CA ALA A 459 17.27 -19.36 17.69
C ALA A 459 18.77 -19.06 17.86
N ILE A 460 19.58 -20.08 18.18
CA ILE A 460 21.04 -19.95 18.29
C ILE A 460 21.66 -19.65 16.92
N ALA A 461 21.25 -20.33 15.86
CA ALA A 461 21.72 -20.07 14.49
C ALA A 461 21.37 -18.65 14.00
N VAL A 462 20.13 -18.20 14.23
CA VAL A 462 19.70 -16.84 13.88
C VAL A 462 20.47 -15.78 14.68
N SER A 463 20.70 -16.01 15.98
CA SER A 463 21.46 -15.07 16.81
C SER A 463 22.94 -14.99 16.40
N THR A 464 23.56 -16.10 15.98
CA THR A 464 24.95 -16.12 15.52
C THR A 464 25.13 -15.46 14.16
N VAL A 465 24.20 -15.67 13.21
CA VAL A 465 24.19 -14.96 11.93
C VAL A 465 23.98 -13.45 12.14
N ARG A 466 23.04 -13.04 13.00
CA ARG A 466 22.83 -11.62 13.36
C ARG A 466 24.05 -10.99 14.02
N ARG A 467 24.73 -11.71 14.91
CA ARG A 467 25.94 -11.23 15.59
C ARG A 467 27.11 -11.10 14.63
N ARG A 468 27.20 -11.97 13.62
CA ARG A 468 28.19 -11.87 12.54
C ARG A 468 27.93 -10.66 11.64
N ARG A 469 26.67 -10.44 11.22
CA ARG A 469 26.28 -9.27 10.41
C ARG A 469 26.50 -7.94 11.14
N ARG A 470 26.24 -7.89 12.46
CA ARG A 470 26.55 -6.71 13.29
C ARG A 470 28.05 -6.41 13.40
N ARG A 471 28.91 -7.44 13.33
CA ARG A 471 30.37 -7.24 13.30
C ARG A 471 30.81 -6.74 11.93
N GLU A 472 30.23 -7.27 10.86
CA GLU A 472 30.51 -6.82 9.48
C GLU A 472 30.09 -5.35 9.26
N HIS A 473 29.03 -4.86 9.91
CA HIS A 473 28.63 -3.43 9.89
C HIS A 473 29.36 -2.54 10.90
N ALA A 474 30.01 -3.10 11.93
CA ALA A 474 30.79 -2.31 12.88
C ALA A 474 32.15 -1.85 12.32
N ASP A 475 32.57 -2.45 11.20
CA ASP A 475 33.82 -2.13 10.50
C ASP A 475 33.64 -1.17 9.32
N GLU A 476 32.42 -0.65 9.08
CA GLU A 476 32.20 0.40 8.08
C GLU A 476 32.59 1.79 8.64
N PRO A 477 33.48 2.53 7.98
CA PRO A 477 33.90 3.85 8.44
C PRO A 477 32.73 4.83 8.38
N VAL A 478 32.34 5.39 9.54
CA VAL A 478 31.37 6.48 9.60
C VAL A 478 32.03 7.75 9.06
N VAL A 479 31.54 8.21 7.91
CA VAL A 479 31.89 9.52 7.35
C VAL A 479 30.93 10.55 7.94
N ALA A 480 31.43 11.41 8.82
CA ALA A 480 30.70 12.57 9.31
C ALA A 480 31.23 13.84 8.63
N LEU A 481 30.32 14.73 8.25
CA LEU A 481 30.66 16.09 7.79
C LEU A 481 30.82 16.98 9.03
N ASP A 482 31.92 17.72 9.11
CA ASP A 482 32.05 18.76 10.15
C ASP A 482 31.20 20.00 9.81
N SER A 483 31.19 20.99 10.71
CA SER A 483 30.44 22.24 10.55
C SER A 483 30.86 23.09 9.34
N THR A 484 31.88 22.65 8.58
CA THR A 484 32.35 23.28 7.34
C THR A 484 32.07 22.44 6.10
N GLY A 485 31.45 21.26 6.24
CA GLY A 485 31.07 20.39 5.13
C GLY A 485 32.22 19.53 4.58
N ILE A 486 33.30 19.32 5.35
CA ILE A 486 34.39 18.43 4.97
C ILE A 486 34.18 17.05 5.60
N ALA A 487 34.32 16.00 4.79
CA ALA A 487 34.21 14.60 5.23
C ALA A 487 35.42 14.20 6.09
N VAL A 488 35.19 13.87 7.35
CA VAL A 488 36.22 13.41 8.29
C VAL A 488 35.98 11.95 8.65
N LEU A 489 37.03 11.12 8.52
CA LEU A 489 37.04 9.72 8.95
C LEU A 489 37.14 9.64 10.48
N MET A 490 36.05 9.27 11.14
CA MET A 490 36.02 9.07 12.58
C MET A 490 36.47 7.64 12.93
N SER A 491 37.62 7.47 13.59
CA SER A 491 37.97 6.19 14.20
C SER A 491 37.19 6.00 15.51
N THR A 492 36.35 4.98 15.59
CA THR A 492 35.62 4.61 16.82
C THR A 492 36.58 4.24 17.95
N PRO A 493 36.45 4.80 19.17
CA PRO A 493 37.20 4.31 20.32
C PRO A 493 36.62 2.96 20.76
N ALA A 494 37.50 1.96 20.82
CA ALA A 494 37.18 0.63 21.34
C ALA A 494 36.62 0.72 22.77
N ALA A 495 35.42 0.17 22.96
CA ALA A 495 34.79 0.02 24.26
C ALA A 495 35.71 -0.72 25.25
N LYS A 496 35.98 -0.10 26.41
CA LYS A 496 36.53 -0.79 27.58
C LYS A 496 35.37 -1.12 28.53
N LEU A 497 35.12 -2.43 28.61
CA LEU A 497 34.39 -3.24 29.60
C LEU A 497 32.88 -3.01 29.75
#